data_AF-A0A372F4F5-F1
#
_entry.id   AF-A0A372F4F5-F1
#
_cell.length_a   1.000
_cell.length_b   1.000
_cell.length_c   1.000
_cell.angle_alpha   90.00
_cell.angle_beta   90.00
_cell.angle_gamma   90.00
#
_symmetry.space_group_name_H-M   'P 1'
#
loop_
_entity.id
_entity.type
_entity.pdbx_description
1 polymer ?
#
loop_
_entity_poly.entity_id
_entity_poly.type
_entity_poly.pdbx_seq_one_letter_code
_entity_poly.pdbx_strand_id
1 'polypeptide(L)'
;MDIDPSNKIVKLCAEGMSAEFEGKLEDSAALFRQAWESASDNFEAFIAAHYMARSKLSLEEKLKWNLESFHLANAIERDGMKKYFPSLCLNIGKSYEDLGQIEKATEYYQLGADYSDILTVNPYGNMIKSGITEGLKRVGASRNQNPILASLIEKWCERKDLKPLSFILPSYVGNLGTIRDNNKIANALSYLSATKCLNDEEQKLIEELIISFQN
;
A
#
# COMPACT_ATOMS: atom_id res chain seq x y z
N MET A 1 -5.19 -3.30 19.41
CA MET A 1 -6.47 -3.96 19.73
C MET A 1 -6.88 -4.84 18.56
N ASP A 2 -7.06 -6.12 18.81
CA ASP A 2 -7.51 -7.09 17.80
C ASP A 2 -9.02 -7.06 17.66
N ILE A 3 -9.52 -7.53 16.51
CA ILE A 3 -10.97 -7.66 16.28
C ILE A 3 -11.49 -8.71 17.26
N ASP A 4 -12.44 -8.32 18.11
CA ASP A 4 -13.06 -9.24 19.07
C ASP A 4 -13.98 -10.23 18.32
N PRO A 5 -13.66 -11.54 18.30
CA PRO A 5 -14.52 -12.53 17.64
C PRO A 5 -15.87 -12.71 18.33
N SER A 6 -16.03 -12.22 19.56
CA SER A 6 -17.30 -12.28 20.28
C SER A 6 -18.30 -11.22 19.83
N ASN A 7 -17.82 -10.13 19.20
CA ASN A 7 -18.63 -9.03 18.70
C ASN A 7 -19.64 -9.53 17.66
N LYS A 8 -20.89 -9.06 17.78
CA LYS A 8 -22.01 -9.53 16.95
C LYS A 8 -21.79 -9.24 15.46
N ILE A 9 -21.24 -8.08 15.12
CA ILE A 9 -20.97 -7.67 13.74
C ILE A 9 -19.87 -8.54 13.13
N VAL A 10 -18.84 -8.84 13.92
CA VAL A 10 -17.75 -9.75 13.52
C VAL A 10 -18.29 -11.15 13.24
N LYS A 11 -19.20 -11.66 14.07
CA LYS A 11 -19.85 -12.96 13.86
C LYS A 11 -20.68 -13.00 12.58
N LEU A 12 -21.52 -11.99 12.36
CA LEU A 12 -22.31 -11.90 11.11
C LEU A 12 -21.40 -11.88 9.87
N CYS A 13 -20.28 -11.15 9.93
CA CYS A 13 -19.31 -11.14 8.84
C CYS A 13 -18.61 -12.50 8.65
N ALA A 14 -18.29 -13.21 9.75
CA ALA A 14 -17.70 -14.55 9.69
C ALA A 14 -18.67 -15.60 9.13
N GLU A 15 -19.95 -15.53 9.50
CA GLU A 15 -21.01 -16.34 8.92
C GLU A 15 -21.19 -16.02 7.44
N GLY A 16 -21.17 -14.74 7.05
CA GLY A 16 -21.25 -14.31 5.67
C GLY A 16 -20.10 -14.82 4.81
N MET A 17 -18.87 -14.84 5.34
CA MET A 17 -17.72 -15.47 4.67
C MET A 17 -17.89 -16.99 4.50
N SER A 18 -18.46 -17.65 5.51
CA SER A 18 -18.70 -19.11 5.44
C SER A 18 -19.73 -19.44 4.36
N ALA A 19 -20.81 -18.66 4.28
CA ALA A 19 -21.81 -18.77 3.22
C ALA A 19 -21.20 -18.50 1.83
N GLU A 20 -20.34 -17.48 1.70
CA GLU A 20 -19.61 -17.18 0.46
C GLU A 20 -18.75 -18.38 0.01
N PHE A 21 -18.00 -18.98 0.94
CA PHE A 21 -17.16 -20.14 0.68
C PHE A 21 -17.97 -21.36 0.23
N GLU A 22 -19.20 -21.51 0.72
CA GLU A 22 -20.15 -22.54 0.29
C GLU A 22 -20.87 -22.20 -1.02
N GLY A 23 -20.60 -21.04 -1.63
CA GLY A 23 -21.24 -20.57 -2.86
C GLY A 23 -22.64 -19.98 -2.68
N LYS A 24 -23.08 -19.75 -1.44
CA LYS A 24 -24.38 -19.14 -1.09
C LYS A 24 -24.26 -17.61 -1.08
N LEU A 25 -24.13 -17.02 -2.26
CA LEU A 25 -23.81 -15.60 -2.42
C LEU A 25 -24.93 -14.67 -1.90
N GLU A 26 -26.20 -15.05 -2.07
CA GLU A 26 -27.34 -14.28 -1.57
C GLU A 26 -27.39 -14.25 -0.04
N ASP A 27 -27.15 -15.40 0.61
CA ASP A 27 -27.10 -15.51 2.07
C ASP A 27 -25.93 -14.70 2.64
N SER A 28 -24.76 -14.79 1.99
CA SER A 28 -23.58 -14.01 2.33
C SER A 28 -23.85 -12.50 2.28
N ALA A 29 -24.46 -12.02 1.18
CA ALA A 29 -24.81 -10.62 1.02
C ALA A 29 -25.86 -10.16 2.05
N ALA A 30 -26.83 -11.00 2.40
CA ALA A 30 -27.81 -10.71 3.43
C ALA A 30 -27.16 -10.56 4.82
N LEU A 31 -26.21 -11.44 5.16
CA LEU A 31 -25.46 -11.38 6.41
C LEU A 31 -24.59 -10.13 6.51
N PHE A 32 -23.89 -9.76 5.43
CA PHE A 32 -23.10 -8.52 5.39
C PHE A 32 -23.99 -7.27 5.52
N ARG A 33 -25.16 -7.26 4.87
CA ARG A 33 -26.13 -6.16 5.02
C ARG A 33 -26.65 -6.07 6.44
N GLN A 34 -26.99 -7.20 7.05
CA GLN A 34 -27.44 -7.24 8.45
C GLN A 34 -26.35 -6.72 9.40
N ALA A 35 -25.08 -7.06 9.14
CA ALA A 35 -23.95 -6.54 9.90
C ALA A 35 -23.85 -5.01 9.79
N TRP A 36 -24.03 -4.46 8.58
CA TRP A 36 -24.04 -3.01 8.34
C TRP A 36 -25.19 -2.31 9.05
N GLU A 37 -26.43 -2.80 8.89
CA GLU A 37 -27.62 -2.22 9.51
C GLU A 37 -27.62 -2.34 11.04
N SER A 38 -26.89 -3.31 11.59
CA SER A 38 -26.79 -3.54 13.04
C SER A 38 -25.60 -2.83 13.69
N ALA A 39 -24.67 -2.27 12.92
CA ALA A 39 -23.48 -1.61 13.46
C ALA A 39 -23.87 -0.37 14.26
N SER A 40 -23.31 -0.22 15.46
CA SER A 40 -23.68 0.82 16.42
C SER A 40 -22.62 1.91 16.62
N ASP A 41 -21.39 1.66 16.18
CA ASP A 41 -20.29 2.61 16.23
C ASP A 41 -19.40 2.51 14.97
N ASN A 42 -18.44 3.43 14.84
CA ASN A 42 -17.52 3.45 13.70
C ASN A 42 -16.65 2.18 13.62
N PHE A 43 -16.34 1.54 14.76
CA PHE A 43 -15.54 0.33 14.80
C PHE A 43 -16.29 -0.84 14.16
N GLU A 44 -17.55 -1.02 14.54
CA GLU A 44 -18.44 -2.00 13.94
C GLU A 44 -18.75 -1.67 12.48
N ALA A 45 -19.03 -0.40 12.18
CA ALA A 45 -19.40 0.03 10.85
C ALA A 45 -18.25 -0.13 9.83
N PHE A 46 -16.99 0.14 10.21
CA PHE A 46 -15.88 -0.07 9.25
C PHE A 46 -15.72 -1.56 8.92
N ILE A 47 -15.90 -2.45 9.90
CA ILE A 47 -15.85 -3.90 9.69
C ILE A 47 -16.97 -4.29 8.73
N ALA A 48 -18.21 -3.91 9.03
CA ALA A 48 -19.33 -4.22 8.16
C ALA A 48 -19.16 -3.67 6.73
N ALA A 49 -18.71 -2.42 6.57
CA ALA A 49 -18.44 -1.82 5.27
C ALA A 49 -17.35 -2.57 4.48
N HIS A 50 -16.30 -3.05 5.17
CA HIS A 50 -15.25 -3.88 4.55
C HIS A 50 -15.84 -5.16 3.94
N TYR A 51 -16.78 -5.80 4.65
CA TYR A 51 -17.43 -7.01 4.18
C TYR A 51 -18.51 -6.74 3.13
N MET A 52 -19.23 -5.61 3.19
CA MET A 52 -20.15 -5.18 2.13
C MET A 52 -19.46 -5.12 0.76
N ALA A 53 -18.21 -4.65 0.71
CA ALA A 53 -17.40 -4.58 -0.52
C ALA A 53 -17.06 -5.95 -1.16
N ARG A 54 -17.31 -7.06 -0.46
CA ARG A 54 -17.12 -8.43 -0.98
C ARG A 54 -18.33 -8.97 -1.74
N SER A 55 -19.49 -8.36 -1.54
CA SER A 55 -20.73 -8.77 -2.21
C SER A 55 -20.61 -8.60 -3.73
N LYS A 56 -21.48 -9.29 -4.48
CA LYS A 56 -21.60 -9.09 -5.92
C LYS A 56 -22.17 -7.69 -6.20
N LEU A 57 -21.28 -6.74 -6.52
CA LEU A 57 -21.56 -5.32 -6.69
C LEU A 57 -21.01 -4.80 -8.01
N SER A 58 -21.47 -3.61 -8.43
CA SER A 58 -20.76 -2.85 -9.47
C SER A 58 -19.36 -2.44 -8.98
N LEU A 59 -18.46 -2.09 -9.91
CA LEU A 59 -17.11 -1.63 -9.55
C LEU A 59 -17.16 -0.33 -8.72
N GLU A 60 -18.09 0.57 -9.04
CA GLU A 60 -18.33 1.82 -8.34
C GLU A 60 -18.88 1.59 -6.93
N GLU A 61 -19.81 0.66 -6.78
CA GLU A 61 -20.34 0.28 -5.46
C GLU A 61 -19.27 -0.35 -4.57
N LYS A 62 -18.43 -1.21 -5.16
CA LYS A 62 -17.29 -1.81 -4.45
C LYS A 62 -16.29 -0.75 -3.99
N LEU A 63 -15.96 0.22 -4.85
CA LEU A 63 -15.12 1.36 -4.48
C LEU A 63 -15.76 2.16 -3.34
N LYS A 64 -17.06 2.46 -3.43
CA LYS A 64 -17.79 3.21 -2.41
C LYS A 64 -17.68 2.53 -1.05
N TRP A 65 -17.92 1.23 -0.95
CA TRP A 65 -17.82 0.50 0.31
C TRP A 65 -16.40 0.41 0.85
N ASN A 66 -15.40 0.24 -0.02
CA ASN A 66 -14.00 0.24 0.40
C ASN A 66 -13.57 1.61 0.95
N LEU A 67 -13.99 2.71 0.31
CA LEU A 67 -13.76 4.07 0.81
C LEU A 67 -14.49 4.33 2.12
N GLU A 68 -15.74 3.90 2.23
CA GLU A 68 -16.55 4.05 3.45
C GLU A 68 -15.86 3.34 4.64
N SER A 69 -15.41 2.09 4.44
CA SER A 69 -14.66 1.35 5.45
C SER A 69 -13.39 2.09 5.87
N PHE A 70 -12.63 2.65 4.92
CA PHE A 70 -11.43 3.43 5.24
C PHE A 70 -11.74 4.72 6.00
N HIS A 71 -12.77 5.48 5.60
CA HIS A 71 -13.17 6.70 6.28
C HIS A 71 -13.62 6.43 7.73
N LEU A 72 -14.45 5.41 7.94
CA LEU A 72 -14.89 5.00 9.27
C LEU A 72 -13.69 4.57 10.13
N ALA A 73 -12.77 3.78 9.57
CA ALA A 73 -11.56 3.36 10.27
C ALA A 73 -10.64 4.55 10.63
N ASN A 74 -10.53 5.54 9.74
CA ASN A 74 -9.70 6.73 9.93
C ASN A 74 -10.31 7.73 10.93
N ALA A 75 -11.64 7.76 11.06
CA ALA A 75 -12.34 8.60 12.03
C ALA A 75 -12.23 8.09 13.49
N ILE A 76 -11.70 6.88 13.70
CA ILE A 76 -11.51 6.32 15.04
C ILE A 76 -10.19 6.81 15.61
N GLU A 77 -10.26 7.71 16.60
CA GLU A 77 -9.11 8.22 17.36
C GLU A 77 -8.57 7.17 18.34
N ARG A 78 -8.01 6.07 17.82
CA ARG A 78 -7.36 5.01 18.61
C ARG A 78 -6.07 4.55 17.94
N ASP A 79 -4.99 4.49 18.71
CA ASP A 79 -3.63 4.17 18.25
C ASP A 79 -3.48 2.82 17.52
N GLY A 80 -4.46 1.92 17.65
CA GLY A 80 -4.44 0.59 17.03
C GLY A 80 -5.02 0.49 15.61
N MET A 81 -5.61 1.55 15.04
CA MET A 81 -6.34 1.44 13.77
C MET A 81 -5.44 1.32 12.54
N LYS A 82 -4.25 1.92 12.58
CA LYS A 82 -3.33 1.97 11.43
C LYS A 82 -2.92 0.59 10.91
N LYS A 83 -2.98 -0.47 11.72
CA LYS A 83 -2.66 -1.83 11.27
C LYS A 83 -3.63 -2.39 10.22
N TYR A 84 -4.84 -1.85 10.12
CA TYR A 84 -5.83 -2.25 9.11
C TYR A 84 -5.65 -1.49 7.80
N PHE A 85 -5.03 -0.30 7.84
CA PHE A 85 -4.92 0.59 6.69
C PHE A 85 -4.24 -0.03 5.47
N PRO A 86 -3.17 -0.85 5.59
CA PRO A 86 -2.57 -1.51 4.43
C PRO A 86 -3.58 -2.35 3.63
N SER A 87 -4.42 -3.13 4.31
CA SER A 87 -5.44 -3.96 3.65
C SER A 87 -6.59 -3.15 3.05
N LEU A 88 -7.02 -2.08 3.74
CA LEU A 88 -8.06 -1.19 3.23
C LEU A 88 -7.57 -0.42 1.98
N CYS A 89 -6.34 0.11 2.04
CA CYS A 89 -5.71 0.81 0.93
C CYS A 89 -5.48 -0.12 -0.27
N LEU A 90 -5.06 -1.38 -0.05
CA LEU A 90 -4.95 -2.39 -1.09
C LEU A 90 -6.28 -2.59 -1.84
N ASN A 91 -7.40 -2.71 -1.11
CA ASN A 91 -8.72 -2.90 -1.72
C ASN A 91 -9.21 -1.65 -2.45
N ILE A 92 -8.96 -0.45 -1.93
CA ILE A 92 -9.29 0.81 -2.61
C ILE A 92 -8.46 0.97 -3.88
N GLY A 93 -7.15 0.75 -3.80
CA GLY A 93 -6.25 0.79 -4.96
C GLY A 93 -6.70 -0.18 -6.04
N LYS A 94 -7.08 -1.41 -5.66
CA LYS A 94 -7.63 -2.40 -6.60
C LYS A 94 -8.95 -1.95 -7.23
N SER A 95 -9.82 -1.29 -6.46
CA SER A 95 -11.10 -0.79 -6.95
C SER A 95 -10.93 0.34 -7.96
N TYR A 96 -10.00 1.28 -7.71
CA TYR A 96 -9.64 2.31 -8.69
C TYR A 96 -8.96 1.71 -9.93
N GLU A 97 -8.09 0.71 -9.75
CA GLU A 97 -7.46 -0.03 -10.84
C GLU A 97 -8.51 -0.69 -11.75
N ASP A 98 -9.50 -1.38 -11.17
CA ASP A 98 -10.59 -2.01 -11.92
C ASP A 98 -11.44 -0.99 -12.69
N LEU A 99 -11.57 0.23 -12.17
CA LEU A 99 -12.26 1.35 -12.82
C LEU A 99 -11.38 2.09 -13.85
N GLY A 100 -10.13 1.68 -14.04
CA GLY A 100 -9.17 2.35 -14.94
C GLY A 100 -8.66 3.71 -14.44
N GLN A 101 -8.91 4.07 -13.18
CA GLN A 101 -8.43 5.32 -12.55
C GLN A 101 -7.02 5.09 -11.98
N ILE A 102 -6.03 4.99 -12.87
CA ILE A 102 -4.67 4.54 -12.56
C ILE A 102 -3.94 5.46 -11.57
N GLU A 103 -4.13 6.77 -11.67
CA GLU A 103 -3.49 7.74 -10.77
C GLU A 103 -3.96 7.52 -9.33
N LYS A 104 -5.27 7.43 -9.12
CA LYS A 104 -5.84 7.16 -7.79
C LYS A 104 -5.49 5.76 -7.28
N ALA A 105 -5.45 4.76 -8.16
CA ALA A 105 -5.00 3.43 -7.78
C ALA A 105 -3.57 3.47 -7.23
N THR A 106 -2.69 4.24 -7.89
CA THR A 106 -1.30 4.46 -7.48
C THR A 106 -1.23 5.12 -6.11
N GLU A 107 -1.96 6.22 -5.90
CA GLU A 107 -2.00 6.95 -4.62
C GLU A 107 -2.37 6.02 -3.45
N TYR A 108 -3.43 5.23 -3.60
CA TYR A 108 -3.86 4.33 -2.53
C TYR A 108 -2.92 3.14 -2.33
N TYR A 109 -2.30 2.61 -3.38
CA TYR A 109 -1.29 1.58 -3.19
C TYR A 109 -0.04 2.10 -2.48
N GLN A 110 0.41 3.32 -2.79
CA GLN A 110 1.53 3.97 -2.10
C GLN A 110 1.18 4.23 -0.63
N LEU A 111 -0.03 4.74 -0.36
CA LEU A 111 -0.52 4.92 1.01
C LEU A 111 -0.54 3.60 1.79
N GLY A 112 -0.98 2.51 1.16
CA GLY A 112 -0.95 1.18 1.75
C GLY A 112 0.48 0.70 2.06
N ALA A 113 1.43 0.99 1.17
CA ALA A 113 2.85 0.68 1.37
C ALA A 113 3.46 1.49 2.53
N ASP A 114 3.09 2.76 2.71
CA ASP A 114 3.54 3.59 3.83
C ASP A 114 3.12 3.02 5.19
N TYR A 115 1.93 2.44 5.29
CA TYR A 115 1.46 1.78 6.52
C TYR A 115 1.96 0.33 6.69
N SER A 116 2.61 -0.25 5.67
CA SER A 116 2.88 -1.70 5.63
C SER A 116 3.91 -2.19 6.66
N ASP A 117 4.80 -1.31 7.16
CA ASP A 117 5.78 -1.67 8.20
C ASP A 117 5.13 -2.05 9.53
N ILE A 118 3.91 -1.56 9.78
CA ILE A 118 3.13 -1.89 10.99
C ILE A 118 2.67 -3.35 10.97
N LEU A 119 2.58 -3.97 9.78
CA LEU A 119 2.15 -5.35 9.65
C LEU A 119 3.21 -6.31 10.20
N THR A 120 2.76 -7.19 11.09
CA THR A 120 3.55 -8.32 11.59
C THR A 120 4.01 -9.21 10.44
N VAL A 121 5.23 -9.75 10.56
CA VAL A 121 5.77 -10.74 9.61
C VAL A 121 5.08 -12.07 9.83
N ASN A 122 3.95 -12.25 9.17
CA ASN A 122 3.16 -13.48 9.16
C ASN A 122 2.54 -13.68 7.75
N PRO A 123 1.92 -14.84 7.45
CA PRO A 123 1.38 -15.10 6.12
C PRO A 123 0.40 -14.02 5.63
N TYR A 124 -0.47 -13.52 6.51
CA TYR A 124 -1.42 -12.46 6.17
C TYR A 124 -0.73 -11.13 5.86
N GLY A 125 0.18 -10.67 6.72
CA GLY A 125 0.94 -9.44 6.52
C GLY A 125 1.78 -9.49 5.24
N ASN A 126 2.39 -10.64 4.95
CA ASN A 126 3.16 -10.85 3.71
C ASN A 126 2.27 -10.84 2.47
N MET A 127 1.07 -11.44 2.55
CA MET A 127 0.07 -11.40 1.47
C MET A 127 -0.34 -9.96 1.15
N ILE A 128 -0.64 -9.14 2.17
CA ILE A 128 -1.01 -7.73 1.94
C ILE A 128 0.16 -6.94 1.32
N LYS A 129 1.38 -7.10 1.84
CA LYS A 129 2.58 -6.45 1.27
C LYS A 129 2.82 -6.83 -0.19
N SER A 130 2.67 -8.12 -0.50
CA SER A 130 2.79 -8.62 -1.87
C SER A 130 1.69 -8.05 -2.76
N GLY A 131 0.43 -8.04 -2.31
CA GLY A 131 -0.69 -7.47 -3.05
C GLY A 131 -0.49 -5.99 -3.41
N ILE A 132 -0.01 -5.19 -2.46
CA ILE A 132 0.32 -3.77 -2.70
C ILE A 132 1.46 -3.64 -3.70
N THR A 133 2.53 -4.42 -3.54
CA THR A 133 3.70 -4.40 -4.44
C THR A 133 3.30 -4.75 -5.87
N GLU A 134 2.51 -5.82 -6.06
CA GLU A 134 2.03 -6.21 -7.39
C GLU A 134 1.03 -5.19 -7.95
N GLY A 135 0.22 -4.55 -7.10
CA GLY A 135 -0.62 -3.41 -7.48
C GLY A 135 0.19 -2.27 -8.08
N LEU A 136 1.24 -1.82 -7.37
CA LEU A 136 2.15 -0.76 -7.82
C LEU A 136 2.84 -1.11 -9.14
N LYS A 137 3.18 -2.38 -9.35
CA LYS A 137 3.75 -2.84 -10.63
C LYS A 137 2.75 -2.74 -11.77
N ARG A 138 1.50 -3.18 -11.57
CA ARG A 138 0.46 -3.14 -12.60
C ARG A 138 0.09 -1.71 -13.02
N VAL A 139 0.05 -0.78 -12.07
CA VAL A 139 -0.25 0.64 -12.33
C VAL A 139 0.97 1.44 -12.82
N GLY A 140 2.13 0.80 -13.01
CA GLY A 140 3.32 1.45 -13.55
C GLY A 140 4.08 2.34 -12.56
N ALA A 141 3.77 2.28 -11.26
CA ALA A 141 4.46 3.05 -10.23
C ALA A 141 5.88 2.52 -9.92
N SER A 142 6.22 1.30 -10.40
CA SER A 142 7.44 0.57 -10.01
C SER A 142 8.71 0.88 -10.83
N ARG A 143 8.88 2.09 -11.32
CA ARG A 143 10.21 2.55 -11.76
C ARG A 143 10.41 3.95 -11.24
N ASN A 144 11.48 4.17 -10.48
CA ASN A 144 11.98 5.51 -10.24
C ASN A 144 12.06 6.23 -11.58
N GLN A 145 11.18 7.20 -11.77
CA GLN A 145 11.12 7.97 -13.00
C GLN A 145 12.23 9.01 -13.06
N ASN A 146 13.09 9.12 -12.04
CA ASN A 146 14.17 10.08 -12.05
C ASN A 146 15.21 9.69 -13.12
N PRO A 147 15.24 10.38 -14.27
CA PRO A 147 16.05 9.96 -15.40
C PRO A 147 17.55 10.18 -15.14
N ILE A 148 17.88 11.12 -14.25
CA ILE A 148 19.25 11.42 -13.85
C ILE A 148 19.80 10.25 -13.02
N LEU A 149 19.05 9.79 -12.02
CA LEU A 149 19.46 8.65 -11.20
C LEU A 149 19.61 7.38 -12.06
N ALA A 150 18.68 7.14 -13.00
CA ALA A 150 18.76 6.01 -13.91
C ALA A 150 20.03 6.05 -14.78
N SER A 151 20.36 7.21 -15.35
CA SER A 151 21.56 7.40 -16.17
C SER A 151 22.86 7.23 -15.37
N LEU A 152 22.92 7.72 -14.12
CA LEU A 152 24.06 7.47 -13.24
C LEU A 152 24.27 5.97 -12.97
N ILE A 153 23.20 5.24 -12.66
CA ILE A 153 23.26 3.79 -12.43
C ILE A 153 23.74 3.06 -13.68
N GLU A 154 23.26 3.45 -14.86
CA GLU A 154 23.70 2.88 -16.14
C GLU A 154 25.20 3.09 -16.36
N LYS A 155 25.71 4.32 -16.18
CA LYS A 155 27.15 4.63 -16.26
C LYS A 155 27.97 3.81 -15.27
N TRP A 156 27.53 3.68 -14.01
CA TRP A 156 28.23 2.87 -13.02
C TRP A 156 28.23 1.38 -13.37
N CYS A 157 27.15 0.86 -13.94
CA CYS A 157 27.09 -0.51 -14.44
C CYS A 157 28.08 -0.75 -15.59
N GLU A 158 28.13 0.17 -16.58
CA GLU A 158 29.07 0.08 -17.71
C GLU A 158 30.53 0.03 -17.26
N ARG A 159 30.88 0.88 -16.27
CA ARG A 159 32.24 0.95 -15.72
C ARG A 159 32.55 -0.13 -14.68
N LYS A 160 31.54 -0.90 -14.25
CA LYS A 160 31.62 -1.87 -13.15
C LYS A 160 32.03 -1.23 -11.82
N ASP A 161 31.54 -0.01 -11.57
CA ASP A 161 31.80 0.75 -10.34
C ASP A 161 31.01 0.17 -9.16
N LEU A 162 31.53 -0.89 -8.54
CA LEU A 162 30.82 -1.62 -7.48
C LEU A 162 30.50 -0.75 -6.26
N LYS A 163 31.33 0.27 -5.97
CA LYS A 163 31.15 1.12 -4.79
C LYS A 163 29.85 1.92 -4.86
N PRO A 164 29.62 2.85 -5.82
CA PRO A 164 28.34 3.55 -5.91
C PRO A 164 27.14 2.61 -6.09
N LEU A 165 27.29 1.53 -6.87
CA LEU A 165 26.23 0.53 -7.04
C LEU A 165 25.82 -0.13 -5.72
N SER A 166 26.78 -0.46 -4.85
CA SER A 166 26.50 -1.10 -3.55
C SER A 166 25.68 -0.23 -2.59
N PHE A 167 25.76 1.11 -2.72
CA PHE A 167 24.95 2.03 -1.92
C PHE A 167 23.53 2.15 -2.49
N ILE A 168 23.41 2.26 -3.80
CA ILE A 168 22.16 2.69 -4.45
C ILE A 168 21.24 1.53 -4.83
N LEU A 169 21.78 0.41 -5.32
CA LEU A 169 20.94 -0.67 -5.86
C LEU A 169 19.92 -1.23 -4.86
N PRO A 170 20.22 -1.42 -3.55
CA PRO A 170 19.24 -1.95 -2.61
C PRO A 170 17.99 -1.07 -2.48
N SER A 171 18.16 0.26 -2.43
CA SER A 171 17.04 1.21 -2.33
C SER A 171 16.40 1.49 -3.68
N TYR A 172 17.15 1.41 -4.78
CA TYR A 172 16.65 1.64 -6.14
C TYR A 172 15.79 0.50 -6.67
N VAL A 173 16.24 -0.76 -6.53
CA VAL A 173 15.54 -1.95 -7.08
C VAL A 173 14.26 -2.25 -6.30
N GLY A 174 14.27 -1.99 -4.99
CA GLY A 174 13.11 -2.18 -4.11
C GLY A 174 12.18 -0.97 -4.03
N ASN A 175 12.39 0.09 -4.83
CA ASN A 175 11.62 1.32 -4.75
C ASN A 175 10.22 1.13 -5.37
N LEU A 176 9.18 1.43 -4.57
CA LEU A 176 7.78 1.33 -4.99
C LEU A 176 7.12 2.70 -5.22
N GLY A 177 7.91 3.76 -5.29
CA GLY A 177 7.48 5.14 -5.48
C GLY A 177 6.91 5.80 -4.22
N THR A 178 7.10 5.20 -3.04
CA THR A 178 6.61 5.78 -1.78
C THR A 178 7.51 6.89 -1.26
N ILE A 179 6.97 7.78 -0.40
CA ILE A 179 7.75 8.80 0.31
C ILE A 179 8.88 8.13 1.09
N ARG A 180 8.61 6.98 1.71
CA ARG A 180 9.61 6.19 2.41
C ARG A 180 10.73 5.71 1.48
N ASP A 181 10.42 5.21 0.30
CA ASP A 181 11.44 4.74 -0.63
C ASP A 181 12.26 5.90 -1.21
N ASN A 182 11.63 7.06 -1.43
CA ASN A 182 12.34 8.30 -1.77
C ASN A 182 13.33 8.68 -0.66
N ASN A 183 12.91 8.60 0.60
CA ASN A 183 13.80 8.83 1.75
C ASN A 183 14.96 7.81 1.81
N LYS A 184 14.71 6.53 1.52
CA LYS A 184 15.77 5.51 1.46
C LYS A 184 16.79 5.83 0.36
N ILE A 185 16.33 6.31 -0.80
CA ILE A 185 17.21 6.74 -1.89
C ILE A 185 18.00 7.98 -1.50
N ALA A 186 17.35 9.02 -0.97
CA ALA A 186 18.01 10.24 -0.52
C ALA A 186 19.11 9.94 0.52
N ASN A 187 18.83 9.04 1.47
CA ASN A 187 19.82 8.61 2.46
C ASN A 187 20.98 7.85 1.82
N ALA A 188 20.71 6.91 0.92
CA ALA A 188 21.75 6.16 0.21
C ALA A 188 22.65 7.08 -0.63
N LEU A 189 22.06 8.05 -1.33
CA LEU A 189 22.76 9.09 -2.08
C LEU A 189 23.62 9.98 -1.16
N SER A 190 23.09 10.36 0.00
CA SER A 190 23.83 11.16 0.99
C SER A 190 25.06 10.42 1.54
N TYR A 191 24.91 9.13 1.86
CA TYR A 191 26.03 8.29 2.27
C TYR A 191 27.08 8.16 1.16
N LEU A 192 26.63 7.93 -0.08
CA LEU A 192 27.53 7.80 -1.23
C LEU A 192 28.32 9.10 -1.47
N SER A 193 27.64 10.25 -1.45
CA SER A 193 28.25 11.58 -1.56
C SER A 193 29.37 11.80 -0.51
N ALA A 194 29.13 11.37 0.73
CA ALA A 194 30.13 11.49 1.80
C ALA A 194 31.39 10.62 1.60
N THR A 195 31.35 9.60 0.73
CA THR A 195 32.50 8.69 0.52
C THR A 195 33.61 9.28 -0.35
N LYS A 196 33.37 10.42 -1.03
CA LYS A 196 34.31 11.08 -1.95
C LYS A 196 34.90 10.15 -3.02
N CYS A 197 34.11 9.18 -3.50
CA CYS A 197 34.53 8.21 -4.52
C CYS A 197 34.03 8.53 -5.94
N LEU A 198 33.38 9.67 -6.11
CA LEU A 198 32.78 10.12 -7.37
C LEU A 198 33.66 11.20 -8.01
N ASN A 199 33.52 11.37 -9.32
CA ASN A 199 34.07 12.55 -10.01
C ASN A 199 33.19 13.79 -9.73
N ASP A 200 33.71 14.97 -10.06
CA ASP A 200 33.04 16.25 -9.76
C ASP A 200 31.64 16.38 -10.41
N GLU A 201 31.46 15.84 -11.61
CA GLU A 201 30.17 15.85 -12.32
C GLU A 201 29.13 14.98 -11.59
N GLU A 202 29.50 13.74 -11.27
CA GLU A 202 28.65 12.80 -10.54
C GLU A 202 28.34 13.28 -9.13
N GLN A 203 29.32 13.88 -8.45
CA GLN A 203 29.16 14.47 -7.14
C GLN A 203 28.08 15.56 -7.16
N LYS A 204 28.13 16.47 -8.13
CA LYS A 204 27.13 17.52 -8.29
C LYS A 204 25.73 16.97 -8.58
N LEU A 205 25.63 15.99 -9.50
CA LEU A 205 24.35 15.37 -9.84
C LEU A 205 23.70 14.67 -8.63
N ILE A 206 24.50 14.01 -7.79
CA ILE A 206 23.99 13.37 -6.57
C ILE A 206 23.46 14.40 -5.58
N GLU A 207 24.16 15.53 -5.40
CA GLU A 207 23.71 16.60 -4.50
C GLU A 207 22.36 17.19 -4.93
N GLU A 208 22.17 17.40 -6.24
CA GLU A 208 20.88 17.82 -6.81
C GLU A 208 19.78 16.75 -6.61
N LEU A 209 20.12 15.48 -6.81
CA LEU A 209 19.19 14.37 -6.60
C LEU A 209 18.72 14.26 -5.14
N ILE A 210 19.61 14.44 -4.16
CA ILE A 210 19.25 14.38 -2.73
C ILE A 210 18.15 15.40 -2.43
N ILE A 211 18.28 16.62 -2.93
CA ILE A 211 17.28 17.69 -2.76
C ILE A 211 15.97 17.29 -3.45
N SER A 212 16.02 16.71 -4.65
CA SER A 212 14.83 16.31 -5.40
C SER A 212 14.01 15.20 -4.72
N PHE A 213 14.63 14.33 -3.93
CA PHE A 213 13.94 13.26 -3.20
C PHE A 213 13.44 13.69 -1.81
N GLN A 214 13.86 14.87 -1.34
CA GLN A 214 13.46 15.45 -0.05
C GLN A 214 12.28 16.44 -0.15
N ASN A 215 11.97 16.91 -1.37
CA ASN A 215 10.83 17.77 -1.68
C ASN A 215 9.67 16.96 -2.29
#